data_AF-A0A955YNC5-F1
#
_entry.id   AF-A0A955YNC5-F1
#
_cell.length_a   1.000
_cell.length_b   1.000
_cell.length_c   1.000
_cell.angle_alpha   90.00
_cell.angle_beta   90.00
_cell.angle_gamma   90.00
#
_symmetry.space_group_name_H-M   'P 1'
#
loop_
_entity.id
_entity.type
_entity.pdbx_description
1 polymer ?
#
loop_
_entity_poly.entity_id
_entity_poly.type
_entity_poly.pdbx_seq_one_letter_code
_entity_poly.pdbx_strand_id
1 'polypeptide(L)'
;RDAAAERARVTRLQQKLAEANQAWESAHQRAVASANAPVSEARAVFEEVGASRARAHTLSEVITEHQARVQSKEAAAADLRRQIDELRAQLQRYSEALENDLSAGRDRIATRVREALAFEKSLAESSSILMKHLEGRPECVELLDELRDIEARFRRQEMPSEVAAPPSPPRPGFRT
;
A
#
# COMPACT_ATOMS: atom_id res chain seq x y z
N ARG A 1 -3.97 -12.57 -15.45
CA ARG A 1 -3.70 -13.76 -16.29
C ARG A 1 -5.03 -14.42 -16.69
N ASP A 2 -5.96 -14.56 -15.74
CA ASP A 2 -7.25 -15.20 -16.00
C ASP A 2 -8.16 -14.45 -16.96
N ALA A 3 -8.18 -13.11 -16.95
CA ALA A 3 -8.95 -12.33 -17.93
C ALA A 3 -8.43 -12.52 -19.36
N ALA A 4 -7.11 -12.61 -19.55
CA ALA A 4 -6.51 -12.88 -20.86
C ALA A 4 -6.81 -14.31 -21.35
N ALA A 5 -6.81 -15.28 -20.44
CA ALA A 5 -7.19 -16.66 -20.76
C ALA A 5 -8.68 -16.76 -21.15
N GLU A 6 -9.57 -16.06 -20.44
CA GLU A 6 -11.00 -16.00 -20.79
C GLU A 6 -11.24 -15.28 -22.13
N ARG A 7 -10.53 -14.18 -22.43
CA ARG A 7 -10.58 -13.53 -23.76
C ARG A 7 -10.18 -14.50 -24.87
N ALA A 8 -9.09 -15.25 -24.69
CA ALA A 8 -8.67 -16.24 -25.68
C ALA A 8 -9.71 -17.36 -25.86
N ARG A 9 -10.43 -17.75 -24.80
CA ARG A 9 -11.56 -18.70 -24.88
C ARG A 9 -12.72 -18.11 -25.67
N VAL A 10 -13.10 -16.86 -25.41
CA VAL A 10 -14.14 -16.14 -26.18
C VAL A 10 -13.77 -16.09 -27.66
N THR A 11 -12.52 -15.76 -28.00
CA THR A 11 -12.06 -15.74 -29.41
C THR A 11 -12.19 -17.11 -30.08
N ARG A 12 -11.81 -18.20 -29.40
CA ARG A 12 -12.00 -19.57 -29.92
C ARG A 12 -13.47 -19.94 -30.09
N LEU A 13 -14.33 -19.53 -29.16
CA LEU A 13 -15.76 -19.79 -29.25
C LEU A 13 -16.40 -18.98 -30.40
N GLN A 14 -15.97 -17.74 -30.61
CA GLN A 14 -16.40 -16.92 -31.75
C GLN A 14 -16.02 -17.55 -33.09
N GLN A 15 -14.81 -18.13 -33.20
CA GLN A 15 -14.41 -18.89 -34.39
C GLN A 15 -15.34 -20.08 -34.62
N LYS A 16 -15.63 -20.88 -33.57
CA LYS A 16 -16.58 -22.00 -33.64
C LYS A 16 -18.00 -21.56 -33.98
N LEU A 17 -18.43 -20.39 -33.51
CA LEU A 17 -19.74 -19.83 -33.86
C LEU A 17 -19.77 -19.44 -35.35
N ALA A 18 -18.71 -18.85 -35.88
CA ALA A 18 -18.61 -18.53 -37.30
C ALA A 18 -18.68 -19.79 -38.17
N GLU A 19 -17.96 -20.85 -37.79
CA GLU A 19 -18.05 -22.17 -38.45
C GLU A 19 -19.47 -22.76 -38.36
N ALA A 20 -20.10 -22.68 -37.19
CA ALA A 20 -21.48 -23.16 -36.99
C ALA A 20 -22.51 -22.37 -37.82
N ASN A 21 -22.33 -21.06 -37.97
CA ASN A 21 -23.17 -20.21 -38.81
C ASN A 21 -23.01 -20.56 -40.30
N GLN A 22 -21.78 -20.80 -40.77
CA GLN A 22 -21.53 -21.26 -42.14
C GLN A 22 -22.14 -22.64 -42.40
N ALA A 23 -22.04 -23.56 -41.43
CA ALA A 23 -22.68 -24.87 -41.51
C ALA A 23 -24.22 -24.75 -41.54
N TRP A 24 -24.79 -23.83 -40.76
CA TRP A 24 -26.23 -23.54 -40.79
C TRP A 24 -26.67 -22.95 -42.13
N GLU A 25 -25.95 -21.95 -42.66
CA GLU A 25 -26.27 -21.33 -43.97
C GLU A 25 -26.23 -22.35 -45.10
N SER A 26 -25.20 -23.20 -45.15
CA SER A 26 -25.07 -24.26 -46.17
C SER A 26 -26.14 -25.35 -46.02
N ALA A 27 -26.49 -25.76 -44.79
CA ALA A 27 -27.61 -26.67 -44.55
C ALA A 27 -28.95 -26.04 -44.95
N HIS A 28 -29.14 -24.74 -44.68
CA HIS A 28 -30.35 -24.00 -45.02
C HIS A 28 -30.53 -23.88 -46.54
N GLN A 29 -29.45 -23.55 -47.27
CA GLN A 29 -29.46 -23.53 -48.73
C GLN A 29 -29.80 -24.90 -49.33
N ARG A 30 -29.26 -26.00 -48.76
CA ARG A 30 -29.62 -27.37 -49.14
C ARG A 30 -31.11 -27.65 -48.88
N ALA A 31 -31.65 -27.22 -47.74
CA ALA A 31 -33.06 -27.40 -47.40
C ALA A 31 -33.99 -26.70 -48.38
N VAL A 32 -33.64 -25.47 -48.78
CA VAL A 32 -34.39 -24.68 -49.78
C VAL A 32 -34.32 -25.33 -51.15
N ALA A 33 -33.14 -25.85 -51.56
CA ALA A 33 -32.98 -26.56 -52.83
C ALA A 33 -33.75 -27.90 -52.87
N SER A 34 -33.88 -28.57 -51.72
CA SER A 34 -34.63 -29.83 -51.59
C SER A 34 -36.14 -29.64 -51.35
N ALA A 35 -36.69 -28.44 -51.56
CA ALA A 35 -38.11 -28.16 -51.29
C ALA A 35 -39.09 -29.05 -52.08
N ASN A 36 -38.67 -29.54 -53.26
CA ASN A 36 -39.44 -30.45 -54.11
C ASN A 36 -39.00 -31.93 -54.01
N ALA A 37 -38.11 -32.26 -53.07
CA ALA A 37 -37.58 -33.61 -52.85
C ALA A 37 -38.62 -34.51 -52.13
N PRO A 38 -38.48 -35.84 -52.22
CA PRO A 38 -39.31 -36.75 -51.43
C PRO A 38 -39.20 -36.47 -49.93
N VAL A 39 -40.31 -36.66 -49.21
CA VAL A 39 -40.47 -36.29 -47.78
C VAL A 39 -39.38 -36.89 -46.87
N SER A 40 -38.87 -38.07 -47.20
CA SER A 40 -37.78 -38.73 -46.46
C SER A 40 -36.45 -37.96 -46.55
N GLU A 41 -36.11 -37.45 -47.72
CA GLU A 41 -34.89 -36.66 -47.94
C GLU A 41 -35.03 -35.26 -47.37
N ALA A 42 -36.19 -34.62 -47.58
CA ALA A 42 -36.48 -33.31 -47.00
C ALA A 42 -36.38 -33.33 -45.47
N ARG A 43 -36.88 -34.38 -44.80
CA ARG A 43 -36.80 -34.53 -43.35
C ARG A 43 -35.36 -34.52 -42.82
N ALA A 44 -34.47 -35.29 -43.44
CA ALA A 44 -33.06 -35.36 -43.01
C ALA A 44 -32.37 -33.99 -43.11
N VAL A 45 -32.64 -33.23 -44.17
CA VAL A 45 -32.05 -31.91 -44.37
C VAL A 45 -32.62 -30.88 -43.39
N PHE A 46 -33.92 -30.90 -43.08
CA PHE A 46 -34.50 -30.02 -42.05
C PHE A 46 -34.02 -30.37 -40.64
N GLU A 47 -33.81 -31.65 -40.32
CA GLU A 47 -33.20 -32.08 -39.06
C GLU A 47 -31.75 -31.55 -38.93
N GLU A 48 -30.96 -31.57 -40.02
CA GLU A 48 -29.62 -31.01 -40.07
C GLU A 48 -29.61 -29.48 -39.87
N VAL A 49 -30.55 -28.76 -40.47
CA VAL A 49 -30.73 -27.30 -40.26
C VAL A 49 -31.12 -26.99 -38.81
N GLY A 50 -32.02 -27.77 -38.23
CA GLY A 50 -32.41 -27.62 -36.82
C GLY A 50 -31.23 -27.84 -35.88
N ALA A 51 -30.45 -28.90 -36.11
CA ALA A 51 -29.26 -29.22 -35.31
C ALA A 51 -28.17 -28.15 -35.41
N SER A 52 -27.88 -27.64 -36.62
CA SER A 52 -26.89 -26.57 -36.82
C SER A 52 -27.33 -25.24 -36.21
N ARG A 53 -28.62 -24.88 -36.33
CA ARG A 53 -29.19 -23.69 -35.67
C ARG A 53 -29.10 -23.78 -34.14
N ALA A 54 -29.44 -24.94 -33.56
CA ALA A 54 -29.34 -25.14 -32.12
C ALA A 54 -27.89 -25.02 -31.62
N ARG A 55 -26.92 -25.53 -32.39
CA ARG A 55 -25.48 -25.36 -32.09
C ARG A 55 -25.05 -23.89 -32.14
N ALA A 56 -25.46 -23.14 -33.15
CA ALA A 56 -25.15 -21.71 -33.24
C ALA A 56 -25.77 -20.93 -32.07
N HIS A 57 -27.02 -21.23 -31.71
CA HIS A 57 -27.71 -20.61 -30.57
C HIS A 57 -26.98 -20.86 -29.25
N THR A 58 -26.68 -22.13 -28.94
CA THR A 58 -25.98 -22.50 -27.70
C THR A 58 -24.57 -21.90 -27.64
N LEU A 59 -23.83 -21.86 -28.75
CA LEU A 59 -22.53 -21.20 -28.80
C LEU A 59 -22.65 -19.69 -28.54
N SER A 60 -23.69 -19.04 -29.06
CA SER A 60 -23.96 -17.62 -28.79
C SER A 60 -24.19 -17.36 -27.30
N GLU A 61 -25.04 -18.15 -26.64
CA GLU A 61 -25.31 -18.04 -25.20
C GLU A 61 -24.05 -18.25 -24.34
N VAL A 62 -23.22 -19.25 -24.70
CA VAL A 62 -21.96 -19.50 -23.99
C VAL A 62 -20.99 -18.33 -24.20
N ILE A 63 -20.94 -17.75 -25.40
CA ILE A 63 -20.10 -16.57 -25.68
C ILE A 63 -20.52 -15.38 -24.83
N THR A 64 -21.82 -15.08 -24.72
CA THR A 64 -22.31 -13.94 -23.93
C THR A 64 -21.99 -14.13 -22.44
N GLU A 65 -22.12 -15.35 -21.91
CA GLU A 65 -21.74 -15.66 -20.54
C GLU A 65 -20.23 -15.44 -20.29
N HIS A 66 -19.37 -15.96 -21.17
CA HIS A 66 -17.92 -15.76 -21.03
C HIS A 66 -17.52 -14.29 -21.20
N GLN A 67 -18.18 -13.53 -22.08
CA GLN A 67 -17.97 -12.10 -22.22
C GLN A 67 -18.33 -11.33 -20.95
N ALA A 68 -19.45 -11.66 -20.31
CA ALA A 68 -19.84 -11.05 -19.02
C ALA A 68 -18.80 -11.35 -17.93
N ARG A 69 -18.28 -12.59 -17.87
CA ARG A 69 -17.20 -12.97 -16.93
C ARG A 69 -15.90 -12.21 -17.19
N VAL A 70 -15.53 -11.99 -18.46
CA VAL A 70 -14.37 -11.17 -18.84
C VAL A 70 -14.53 -9.73 -18.35
N GLN A 71 -15.68 -9.10 -18.64
CA GLN A 71 -15.97 -7.73 -18.23
C GLN A 71 -15.94 -7.57 -16.71
N SER A 72 -16.55 -8.49 -15.96
CA SER A 72 -16.52 -8.48 -14.49
C SER A 72 -15.10 -8.55 -13.93
N LYS A 73 -14.26 -9.44 -14.47
CA LYS A 73 -12.85 -9.56 -14.05
C LYS A 73 -12.03 -8.32 -14.39
N GLU A 74 -12.31 -7.67 -15.52
CA GLU A 74 -11.62 -6.45 -15.93
C GLU A 74 -12.02 -5.25 -15.08
N ALA A 75 -13.30 -5.10 -14.77
CA ALA A 75 -13.79 -4.08 -13.87
C ALA A 75 -13.12 -4.22 -12.49
N ALA A 76 -13.14 -5.43 -11.92
CA ALA A 76 -12.47 -5.71 -10.64
C ALA A 76 -10.96 -5.41 -10.69
N ALA A 77 -10.28 -5.75 -11.79
CA ALA A 77 -8.87 -5.43 -11.95
C ALA A 77 -8.59 -3.92 -12.07
N ALA A 78 -9.48 -3.17 -12.73
CA ALA A 78 -9.39 -1.71 -12.82
C ALA A 78 -9.60 -1.06 -11.44
N ASP A 79 -10.60 -1.52 -10.68
CA ASP A 79 -10.86 -1.04 -9.33
C ASP A 79 -9.68 -1.31 -8.39
N LEU A 80 -9.11 -2.52 -8.44
CA LEU A 80 -7.91 -2.84 -7.66
C LEU A 80 -6.71 -1.97 -8.01
N ARG A 81 -6.51 -1.64 -9.30
CA ARG A 81 -5.46 -0.70 -9.71
C ARG A 81 -5.68 0.69 -9.13
N ARG A 82 -6.91 1.19 -9.20
CA ARG A 82 -7.29 2.48 -8.61
C ARG A 82 -7.03 2.49 -7.11
N GLN A 83 -7.40 1.43 -6.39
CA GLN A 83 -7.14 1.31 -4.95
C GLN A 83 -5.64 1.29 -4.64
N ILE A 84 -4.84 0.58 -5.45
CA ILE A 84 -3.37 0.57 -5.30
C ILE A 84 -2.81 1.98 -5.46
N ASP A 85 -3.24 2.73 -6.46
CA ASP A 85 -2.74 4.08 -6.71
C ASP A 85 -3.18 5.07 -5.62
N GLU A 86 -4.40 4.91 -5.10
CA GLU A 86 -4.89 5.69 -3.96
C GLU A 86 -4.08 5.40 -2.68
N LEU A 87 -3.82 4.12 -2.37
CA LEU A 87 -3.01 3.72 -1.22
C LEU A 87 -1.56 4.21 -1.34
N ARG A 88 -0.98 4.19 -2.55
CA ARG A 88 0.35 4.77 -2.80
C ARG A 88 0.36 6.26 -2.55
N ALA A 89 -0.65 6.98 -3.03
CA ALA A 89 -0.77 8.41 -2.79
C ALA A 89 -0.97 8.73 -1.29
N GLN A 90 -1.73 7.89 -0.56
CA GLN A 90 -1.87 8.00 0.89
C GLN A 90 -0.54 7.80 1.61
N LEU A 91 0.22 6.74 1.26
CA LEU A 91 1.53 6.47 1.85
C LEU A 91 2.50 7.63 1.62
N GLN A 92 2.52 8.19 0.41
CA GLN A 92 3.38 9.34 0.10
C GLN A 92 3.00 10.57 0.94
N ARG A 93 1.71 10.89 1.06
CA ARG A 93 1.27 12.00 1.92
C ARG A 93 1.63 11.78 3.38
N TYR A 94 1.52 10.54 3.88
CA TYR A 94 1.90 10.24 5.26
C TYR A 94 3.40 10.28 5.48
N SER A 95 4.22 9.85 4.52
CA SER A 95 5.68 10.01 4.64
C SER A 95 6.07 11.48 4.67
N GLU A 96 5.50 12.30 3.77
CA GLU A 96 5.75 13.74 3.74
C GLU A 96 5.29 14.42 5.04
N ALA A 97 4.11 14.06 5.56
CA ALA A 97 3.61 14.59 6.83
C ALA A 97 4.53 14.21 8.00
N LEU A 98 5.00 12.96 8.07
CA LEU A 98 5.92 12.51 9.12
C LEU A 98 7.29 13.20 9.03
N GLU A 99 7.82 13.40 7.83
CA GLU A 99 9.07 14.14 7.62
C GLU A 99 8.94 15.60 8.07
N ASN A 100 7.81 16.24 7.77
CA ASN A 100 7.49 17.58 8.23
C ASN A 100 7.36 17.64 9.76
N ASP A 101 6.68 16.67 10.39
CA ASP A 101 6.54 16.63 11.84
C ASP A 101 7.89 16.37 12.54
N LEU A 102 8.74 15.52 11.97
CA LEU A 102 10.07 15.24 12.50
C LEU A 102 11.00 16.45 12.38
N SER A 103 10.99 17.15 11.24
CA SER A 103 11.78 18.38 11.07
C SER A 103 11.31 19.48 12.03
N ALA A 104 10.00 19.73 12.11
CA ALA A 104 9.42 20.68 13.06
C ALA A 104 9.73 20.30 14.52
N GLY A 105 9.70 19.01 14.86
CA GLY A 105 10.07 18.50 16.17
C GLY A 105 11.54 18.79 16.52
N ARG A 106 12.46 18.53 15.57
CA ARG A 106 13.89 18.83 15.73
C ARG A 106 14.14 20.32 15.93
N ASP A 107 13.50 21.18 15.15
CA ASP A 107 13.66 22.63 15.26
C ASP A 107 13.16 23.17 16.60
N ARG A 108 12.03 22.65 17.10
CA ARG A 108 11.51 23.00 18.43
C ARG A 108 12.47 22.57 19.53
N ILE A 109 13.01 21.35 19.47
CA ILE A 109 13.99 20.85 20.44
C ILE A 109 15.25 21.72 20.40
N ALA A 110 15.81 21.98 19.22
CA ALA A 110 17.00 22.80 19.06
C ALA A 110 16.79 24.23 19.59
N THR A 111 15.59 24.79 19.44
CA THR A 111 15.24 26.10 20.00
C THR A 111 15.19 26.06 21.52
N ARG A 112 14.48 25.07 22.10
CA ARG A 112 14.41 24.89 23.56
C ARG A 112 15.77 24.65 24.20
N VAL A 113 16.64 23.86 23.55
CA VAL A 113 18.01 23.62 24.04
C VAL A 113 18.81 24.93 24.02
N ARG A 114 18.71 25.72 22.95
CA ARG A 114 19.38 27.03 22.89
C ARG A 114 18.88 27.99 23.98
N GLU A 115 17.57 28.02 24.23
CA GLU A 115 16.97 28.81 25.30
C GLU A 115 17.45 28.35 26.68
N ALA A 116 17.44 27.04 26.95
CA ALA A 116 17.94 26.48 28.20
C ALA A 116 19.41 26.82 28.44
N LEU A 117 20.27 26.64 27.45
CA LEU A 117 21.69 27.00 27.53
C LEU A 117 21.89 28.50 27.75
N ALA A 118 21.06 29.35 27.15
CA ALA A 118 21.10 30.79 27.37
C ALA A 118 20.72 31.15 28.81
N PHE A 119 19.69 30.50 29.38
CA PHE A 119 19.33 30.66 30.78
C PHE A 119 20.42 30.16 31.72
N GLU A 120 21.01 29.00 31.46
CA GLU A 120 22.14 28.47 32.24
C GLU A 120 23.32 29.44 32.24
N LYS A 121 23.67 29.99 31.07
CA LYS A 121 24.75 30.98 30.96
C LYS A 121 24.43 32.25 31.75
N SER A 122 23.23 32.80 31.61
CA SER A 122 22.79 34.00 32.35
C SER A 122 22.79 33.77 33.86
N LEU A 123 22.34 32.59 34.30
CA LEU A 123 22.38 32.19 35.70
C LEU A 123 23.82 32.10 36.21
N ALA A 124 24.70 31.42 35.47
CA ALA A 124 26.11 31.28 35.84
C ALA A 124 26.82 32.65 35.94
N GLU A 125 26.55 33.56 35.00
CA GLU A 125 27.08 34.93 35.03
C GLU A 125 26.56 35.71 36.25
N SER A 126 25.26 35.64 36.53
CA SER A 126 24.64 36.33 37.68
C SER A 126 25.14 35.77 39.02
N SER A 127 25.23 34.44 39.14
CA SER A 127 25.79 33.77 40.32
C SER A 127 27.27 34.13 40.51
N SER A 128 28.07 34.19 39.43
CA SER A 128 29.47 34.62 39.50
C SER A 128 29.60 36.05 40.02
N ILE A 129 28.76 36.97 39.56
CA ILE A 129 28.73 38.36 40.02
C ILE A 129 28.34 38.42 41.51
N LEU A 130 27.31 37.67 41.92
CA LEU A 130 26.86 37.61 43.31
C LEU A 130 27.98 37.10 44.23
N MET A 131 28.62 35.98 43.87
CA MET A 131 29.71 35.40 44.66
C MET A 131 30.87 36.39 44.83
N LYS A 132 31.28 37.08 43.75
CA LYS A 132 32.31 38.14 43.81
C LYS A 132 31.94 39.28 44.76
N HIS A 133 30.67 39.67 44.83
CA HIS A 133 30.21 40.73 45.75
C HIS A 133 30.16 40.27 47.21
N LEU A 134 29.92 38.98 47.46
CA LEU A 134 29.82 38.40 48.80
C LEU A 134 31.18 38.05 49.41
N GLU A 135 32.18 37.69 48.60
CA GLU A 135 33.53 37.31 49.06
C GLU A 135 34.26 38.43 49.85
N GLY A 136 33.91 39.69 49.60
CA GLY A 136 34.49 40.84 50.33
C GLY A 136 33.80 41.16 51.67
N ARG A 137 32.77 40.40 52.07
CA ARG A 137 31.95 40.69 53.25
C ARG A 137 32.19 39.67 54.36
N PRO A 138 32.67 40.09 55.55
CA PRO A 138 32.96 39.16 56.64
C PRO A 138 31.72 38.43 57.15
N GLU A 139 30.52 39.01 57.00
CA GLU A 139 29.25 38.40 57.43
C GLU A 139 28.83 37.19 56.57
N CYS A 140 29.44 37.01 55.40
CA CYS A 140 29.04 35.97 54.44
C CYS A 140 30.03 34.79 54.35
N VAL A 141 31.13 34.82 55.11
CA VAL A 141 32.22 33.84 55.01
C VAL A 141 31.75 32.42 55.34
N GLU A 142 31.06 32.24 56.47
CA GLU A 142 30.55 30.93 56.90
C GLU A 142 29.59 30.33 55.86
N LEU A 143 28.70 31.15 55.29
CA LEU A 143 27.75 30.72 54.25
C LEU A 143 28.47 30.33 52.94
N LEU A 144 29.51 31.07 52.55
CA LEU A 144 30.29 30.75 51.34
C LEU A 144 31.07 29.44 51.51
N ASP A 145 31.57 29.16 52.70
CA ASP A 145 32.25 27.90 53.00
C ASP A 145 31.27 26.72 53.01
N GLU A 146 30.07 26.89 53.57
CA GLU A 146 28.99 25.89 53.46
C GLU A 146 28.60 25.60 51.99
N LEU A 147 28.48 26.64 51.15
CA LEU A 147 28.16 26.48 49.73
C LEU A 147 29.24 25.72 48.96
N ARG A 148 30.52 26.00 49.23
CA ARG A 148 31.66 25.28 48.64
C ARG A 148 31.67 23.80 49.04
N ASP A 149 31.32 23.52 50.29
CA ASP A 149 31.19 22.15 50.79
C ASP A 149 30.03 21.40 50.13
N ILE A 150 28.89 22.06 49.92
CA ILE A 150 27.74 21.51 49.19
C ILE A 150 28.12 21.22 47.73
N GLU A 151 28.79 22.17 47.05
CA GLU A 151 29.26 22.00 45.67
C GLU A 151 30.22 20.80 45.55
N ALA A 152 31.14 20.65 46.50
CA ALA A 152 32.08 19.52 46.55
C ALA A 152 31.40 18.17 46.82
N ARG A 153 30.23 18.15 47.48
CA ARG A 153 29.42 16.93 47.67
C ARG A 153 28.66 16.57 46.40
N PHE A 154 28.03 17.56 45.75
CA PHE A 154 27.34 17.35 44.47
C PHE A 154 28.29 16.81 43.40
N ARG A 155 29.46 17.42 43.25
CA ARG A 155 30.47 17.00 42.25
C ARG A 155 31.01 15.58 42.51
N ARG A 156 30.94 15.09 43.75
CA ARG A 156 31.29 13.71 44.12
C ARG A 156 30.15 12.71 43.85
N GLN A 157 28.90 13.15 43.78
CA GLN A 157 27.74 12.29 43.50
C GLN A 157 27.48 12.05 42.00
N GLU A 158 27.96 12.92 41.10
CA GLU A 158 27.76 12.76 39.64
C GLU A 158 28.49 11.56 38.99
N MET A 159 29.32 10.81 39.72
CA MET A 159 29.97 9.58 39.25
C MET A 159 29.53 8.41 40.14
N PRO A 160 28.43 7.71 39.80
CA PRO A 160 28.54 6.55 38.92
C PRO A 160 27.31 6.32 38.01
N SER A 161 27.48 6.39 36.69
CA SER A 161 26.56 5.76 35.74
C SER A 161 27.38 5.08 34.67
N GLU A 162 27.78 3.85 34.96
CA GLU A 162 28.23 2.90 33.95
C GLU A 162 27.05 2.70 32.99
N VAL A 163 27.18 3.26 31.79
CA VAL A 163 26.17 3.19 30.74
C VAL A 163 26.00 1.72 30.35
N ALA A 164 24.96 1.08 30.90
CA ALA A 164 24.54 -0.24 30.49
C ALA A 164 24.23 -0.20 28.98
N ALA A 165 25.04 -0.90 28.20
CA ALA A 165 24.86 -1.02 26.76
C ALA A 165 23.44 -1.54 26.44
N PRO A 166 22.76 -1.00 25.42
CA PRO A 166 21.42 -1.45 25.07
C PRO A 166 21.44 -2.94 24.67
N PRO A 167 20.43 -3.73 25.07
CA PRO A 167 20.38 -5.16 24.75
C PRO A 167 20.35 -5.36 23.23
N SER A 168 21.27 -6.20 22.73
CA SER A 168 21.36 -6.56 21.30
C SER A 168 20.04 -7.18 20.81
N PRO A 169 19.57 -6.84 19.59
CA PRO A 169 18.32 -7.38 19.06
C PRO A 169 18.40 -8.90 18.84
N PRO A 170 17.29 -9.64 19.02
CA PRO A 170 17.26 -11.08 18.84
C PRO A 170 17.48 -11.45 17.38
N ARG A 171 18.37 -12.43 17.14
CA ARG A 171 18.67 -12.93 15.79
C ARG A 171 17.42 -13.59 15.18
N PRO A 172 17.08 -13.30 13.91
CA PRO A 172 15.97 -13.95 13.24
C PRO A 172 16.28 -15.44 13.05
N GLY A 173 15.50 -16.29 13.69
CA GLY A 173 15.57 -17.73 13.51
C GLY A 173 15.07 -18.11 12.12
N PHE A 174 15.99 -18.53 11.25
CA PHE A 174 15.63 -19.27 10.04
C PHE A 174 15.11 -20.65 10.46
N ARG A 175 13.81 -20.88 10.29
CA ARG A 175 13.27 -22.23 10.22
C ARG A 175 13.42 -22.72 8.78
N THR A 176 14.25 -23.75 8.63
CA THR A 176 14.29 -24.66 7.48
C THR A 176 13.03 -25.50 7.42
#